data_AF-A0A1Y3TB91-F1
#
_entry.id   AF-A0A1Y3TB91-F1
#
_cell.length_a   1.000
_cell.length_b   1.000
_cell.length_c   1.000
_cell.angle_alpha   90.00
_cell.angle_beta   90.00
_cell.angle_gamma   90.00
#
_symmetry.space_group_name_H-M   'P 1'
#
loop_
_entity.id
_entity.type
_entity.pdbx_description
1 polymer ?
#
loop_
_entity_poly.entity_id
_entity_poly.type
_entity_poly.pdbx_seq_one_letter_code
_entity_poly.pdbx_strand_id
1 'polypeptide(L)'
;MHLIKDENGNVIPHGGEAHQHEHCGSCSDNCQENCSQEVVALLNYMLSHNEHHAQELDQMAENLQKLGMEDAAKTIKEGVADFQKGNMRLGLALTLVKEHLKEA
;
A
#
# COMPACT_ATOMS: atom_id res chain seq x y z
N MET A 1 12.06 1.66 1.80
CA MET A 1 12.48 2.62 2.83
C MET A 1 12.49 3.96 2.12
N HIS A 2 11.35 4.64 2.18
CA HIS A 2 10.92 5.72 1.31
C HIS A 2 11.36 7.10 1.82
N LEU A 3 12.63 7.24 2.21
CA LEU A 3 13.15 8.38 2.96
C LEU A 3 12.93 9.74 2.24
N ILE A 4 11.89 10.48 2.65
CA ILE A 4 11.65 11.88 2.31
C ILE A 4 12.80 12.74 2.89
N LYS A 5 12.99 13.98 2.44
CA LYS A 5 13.89 14.94 3.09
C LYS A 5 13.24 16.31 3.24
N ASP A 6 13.61 17.02 4.29
CA ASP A 6 13.16 18.41 4.49
C ASP A 6 13.98 19.39 3.62
N GLU A 7 13.55 20.64 3.60
CA GLU A 7 14.24 21.75 2.90
C GLU A 7 15.65 22.05 3.42
N ASN A 8 16.03 21.49 4.58
CA ASN A 8 17.33 21.64 5.23
C ASN A 8 18.25 20.42 5.02
N GLY A 9 17.79 19.40 4.29
CA GLY A 9 18.54 18.17 3.99
C GLY A 9 18.47 17.08 5.07
N ASN A 10 17.68 17.27 6.13
CA ASN A 10 17.43 16.23 7.12
C ASN A 10 16.60 15.10 6.51
N VAL A 11 16.87 13.86 6.95
CA VAL A 11 16.13 12.68 6.49
C VAL A 11 14.79 12.62 7.23
N ILE A 12 13.70 12.79 6.49
CA ILE A 12 12.33 12.50 6.95
C ILE A 12 12.08 11.01 6.67
N PRO A 13 12.01 10.13 7.68
CA PRO A 13 11.74 8.73 7.45
C PRO A 13 10.28 8.53 7.03
N HIS A 14 10.09 8.08 5.80
CA HIS A 14 8.84 7.51 5.30
C HIS A 14 9.20 6.10 4.80
N GLY A 15 8.38 5.09 5.11
CA GLY A 15 8.77 3.66 5.08
C GLY A 15 9.95 3.28 6.00
N GLY A 16 10.33 2.00 6.18
CA GLY A 16 9.78 0.78 5.59
C GLY A 16 10.61 0.25 4.42
N GLU A 17 11.83 -0.25 4.71
CA GLU A 17 12.63 -1.34 4.07
C GLU A 17 12.71 -1.52 2.54
N ALA A 18 13.75 -2.21 2.04
CA ALA A 18 13.98 -2.33 0.59
C ALA A 18 13.03 -3.34 -0.07
N HIS A 19 12.29 -2.90 -1.10
CA HIS A 19 11.36 -3.74 -1.86
C HIS A 19 12.08 -4.70 -2.84
N GLN A 20 12.77 -5.72 -2.30
CA GLN A 20 13.14 -6.91 -3.07
C GLN A 20 11.99 -7.93 -3.00
N HIS A 21 11.11 -7.89 -4.01
CA HIS A 21 9.96 -8.77 -4.14
C HIS A 21 10.30 -10.03 -4.97
N GLU A 22 11.22 -10.88 -4.49
CA GLU A 22 11.42 -12.25 -5.03
C GLU A 22 10.39 -13.24 -4.46
N HIS A 23 9.11 -12.97 -4.69
CA HIS A 23 8.04 -13.88 -4.28
C HIS A 23 8.02 -15.13 -5.17
N CYS A 24 8.07 -16.32 -4.55
CA CYS A 24 8.12 -17.62 -5.23
C CYS A 24 9.38 -17.88 -6.11
N GLY A 25 10.53 -17.25 -5.81
CA GLY A 25 11.77 -17.41 -6.58
C GLY A 25 12.53 -18.74 -6.37
N SER A 26 12.39 -19.41 -5.21
CA SER A 26 13.12 -20.65 -4.91
C SER A 26 12.39 -21.55 -3.90
N CYS A 27 11.65 -22.56 -4.38
CA CYS A 27 10.97 -23.52 -3.50
C CYS A 27 11.03 -24.96 -4.03
N SER A 28 11.47 -25.88 -3.17
CA SER A 28 11.30 -27.33 -3.31
C SER A 28 9.92 -27.78 -2.79
N ASP A 29 9.68 -29.11 -2.74
CA ASP A 29 8.39 -29.85 -2.65
C ASP A 29 7.27 -29.37 -1.70
N ASN A 30 7.47 -28.35 -0.85
CA ASN A 30 6.47 -27.81 0.08
C ASN A 30 6.03 -26.35 -0.27
N CYS A 31 6.12 -25.99 -1.54
CA CYS A 31 5.93 -24.61 -2.03
C CYS A 31 4.51 -24.05 -1.82
N GLN A 32 3.48 -24.88 -2.04
CA GLN A 32 2.13 -24.39 -2.36
C GLN A 32 1.44 -23.71 -1.16
N GLU A 33 1.50 -24.30 0.04
CA GLU A 33 0.97 -23.66 1.26
C GLU A 33 1.76 -22.40 1.65
N ASN A 34 3.10 -22.47 1.64
CA ASN A 34 3.96 -21.38 2.09
C ASN A 34 3.81 -20.14 1.19
N CYS A 35 3.80 -20.33 -0.13
CA CYS A 35 3.57 -19.27 -1.11
C CYS A 35 2.17 -18.64 -0.95
N SER A 36 1.15 -19.45 -0.69
CA SER A 36 -0.21 -18.92 -0.47
C SER A 36 -0.36 -18.15 0.84
N GLN A 37 0.28 -18.57 1.94
CA GLN A 37 0.32 -17.80 3.18
C GLN A 37 1.09 -16.49 3.03
N GLU A 38 2.19 -16.49 2.26
CA GLU A 38 2.96 -15.29 1.92
C GLU A 38 2.11 -14.29 1.10
N VAL A 39 1.37 -14.76 0.09
CA VAL A 39 0.42 -13.93 -0.69
C VAL A 39 -0.66 -13.32 0.21
N VAL A 40 -1.20 -14.08 1.17
CA VAL A 40 -2.14 -13.54 2.17
C VAL A 40 -1.47 -12.45 3.00
N ALA A 41 -0.28 -12.70 3.56
CA ALA A 41 0.45 -11.72 4.36
C ALA A 41 0.72 -10.42 3.58
N LEU A 42 1.19 -10.55 2.33
CA LEU A 42 1.47 -9.43 1.43
C LEU A 42 0.19 -8.63 1.09
N LEU A 43 -0.93 -9.30 0.82
CA LEU A 43 -2.21 -8.60 0.56
C LEU A 43 -2.71 -7.82 1.80
N ASN A 44 -2.56 -8.36 3.02
CA ASN A 44 -2.88 -7.60 4.24
C ASN A 44 -1.93 -6.39 4.40
N TYR A 45 -0.63 -6.56 4.13
CA TYR A 45 0.35 -5.47 4.17
C TYR A 45 0.00 -4.37 3.18
N MET A 46 -0.23 -4.71 1.90
CA MET A 46 -0.53 -3.74 0.84
C MET A 46 -1.82 -2.96 1.12
N LEU A 47 -2.84 -3.60 1.72
CA LEU A 47 -4.05 -2.90 2.17
C LEU A 47 -3.74 -1.82 3.21
N SER A 48 -3.11 -2.20 4.32
CA SER A 48 -2.74 -1.29 5.42
C SER A 48 -1.80 -0.17 4.95
N HIS A 49 -0.82 -0.50 4.11
CA HIS A 49 0.13 0.45 3.55
C HIS A 49 -0.55 1.48 2.64
N ASN A 50 -1.47 1.03 1.78
CA ASN A 50 -2.27 1.92 0.94
C ASN A 50 -3.27 2.78 1.75
N GLU A 51 -3.83 2.25 2.84
CA GLU A 51 -4.69 3.04 3.76
C GLU A 51 -3.88 4.16 4.42
N HIS A 52 -2.64 3.89 4.84
CA HIS A 52 -1.75 4.91 5.38
C HIS A 52 -1.39 5.98 4.34
N HIS A 53 -1.01 5.58 3.12
CA HIS A 53 -0.76 6.51 2.02
C HIS A 53 -1.99 7.36 1.67
N ALA A 54 -3.19 6.78 1.67
CA ALA A 54 -4.42 7.54 1.42
C ALA A 54 -4.65 8.65 2.48
N GLN A 55 -4.28 8.40 3.74
CA GLN A 55 -4.34 9.39 4.82
C GLN A 55 -3.24 10.46 4.68
N GLU A 56 -2.00 10.07 4.38
CA GLU A 56 -0.89 11.01 4.11
C GLU A 56 -1.22 11.95 2.93
N LEU A 57 -1.81 11.41 1.86
CA LEU A 57 -2.22 12.17 0.68
C LEU A 57 -3.41 13.10 0.95
N ASP A 58 -4.42 12.67 1.70
CA ASP A 58 -5.54 13.57 2.04
C ASP A 58 -5.07 14.74 2.94
N GLN A 59 -4.17 14.46 3.89
CA GLN A 59 -3.55 15.51 4.70
C GLN A 59 -2.69 16.47 3.86
N MET A 60 -1.99 15.97 2.84
CA MET A 60 -1.26 16.79 1.88
C MET A 60 -2.23 17.68 1.06
N ALA A 61 -3.36 17.14 0.63
CA ALA A 61 -4.39 17.90 -0.08
C ALA A 61 -4.95 19.04 0.77
N GLU A 62 -5.23 18.83 2.06
CA GLU A 62 -5.64 19.92 2.96
C GLU A 62 -4.58 21.04 3.06
N ASN A 63 -3.30 20.68 3.07
CA ASN A 63 -2.23 21.67 3.14
C ASN A 63 -2.12 22.47 1.84
N LEU A 64 -2.33 21.84 0.69
CA LEU A 64 -2.43 22.54 -0.61
C LEU A 64 -3.65 23.49 -0.66
N GLN A 65 -4.79 23.13 -0.07
CA GLN A 65 -5.94 24.05 0.06
C GLN A 65 -5.59 25.29 0.88
N LYS A 66 -4.91 25.10 2.03
CA LYS A 66 -4.46 26.22 2.90
C LYS A 66 -3.47 27.15 2.19
N LEU A 67 -2.73 26.65 1.19
CA LEU A 67 -1.81 27.42 0.34
C LEU A 67 -2.48 28.04 -0.90
N GLY A 68 -3.81 27.89 -1.08
CA GLY A 68 -4.55 28.40 -2.23
C GLY A 68 -4.38 27.58 -3.51
N MET A 69 -3.82 26.37 -3.43
CA MET A 69 -3.57 25.47 -4.56
C MET A 69 -4.73 24.49 -4.75
N GLU A 70 -5.96 25.01 -4.93
CA GLU A 70 -7.20 24.23 -4.90
C GLU A 70 -7.25 23.12 -5.96
N ASP A 71 -6.83 23.38 -7.20
CA ASP A 71 -6.81 22.37 -8.27
C ASP A 71 -5.87 21.19 -7.95
N ALA A 72 -4.70 21.49 -7.37
CA ALA A 72 -3.74 20.46 -6.97
C ALA A 72 -4.29 19.62 -5.80
N ALA A 73 -4.89 20.27 -4.81
CA ALA A 73 -5.55 19.58 -3.70
C ALA A 73 -6.69 18.68 -4.17
N LYS A 74 -7.55 19.17 -5.07
CA LYS A 74 -8.63 18.40 -5.66
C LYS A 74 -8.10 17.17 -6.40
N THR A 75 -7.06 17.34 -7.22
CA THR A 75 -6.40 16.25 -7.95
C THR A 75 -5.88 15.16 -7.00
N ILE A 76 -5.29 15.54 -5.85
CA ILE A 76 -4.85 14.57 -4.85
C ILE A 76 -6.04 13.86 -4.20
N LYS A 77 -7.14 14.56 -3.87
CA LYS A 77 -8.34 13.92 -3.30
C LYS A 77 -9.02 12.94 -4.27
N GLU A 78 -8.99 13.21 -5.58
CA GLU A 78 -9.42 12.24 -6.60
C GLU A 78 -8.51 11.00 -6.60
N GLY A 79 -7.19 11.18 -6.50
CA GLY A 79 -6.24 10.07 -6.32
C GLY A 79 -6.47 9.25 -5.05
N VAL A 80 -6.77 9.90 -3.90
CA VAL A 80 -7.13 9.22 -2.64
C VAL A 80 -8.37 8.34 -2.80
N ALA A 81 -9.39 8.82 -3.51
CA ALA A 81 -10.60 8.05 -3.78
C ALA A 81 -10.31 6.80 -4.65
N ASP A 82 -9.44 6.92 -5.65
CA ASP A 82 -9.01 5.77 -6.46
C ASP A 82 -8.12 4.78 -5.68
N PHE A 83 -7.28 5.25 -4.73
CA PHE A 83 -6.57 4.39 -3.77
C PHE A 83 -7.54 3.56 -2.91
N GLN A 84 -8.56 4.21 -2.31
CA GLN A 84 -9.57 3.54 -1.50
C GLN A 84 -10.35 2.48 -2.31
N LYS A 85 -10.72 2.82 -3.55
CA LYS A 85 -11.36 1.89 -4.51
C LYS A 85 -10.44 0.75 -4.94
N GLY A 86 -9.13 0.99 -5.05
CA GLY A 86 -8.11 -0.04 -5.20
C GLY A 86 -8.11 -1.00 -4.01
N ASN A 87 -8.12 -0.47 -2.79
CA ASN A 87 -8.15 -1.26 -1.57
C ASN A 87 -9.42 -2.12 -1.44
N MET A 88 -10.60 -1.63 -1.85
CA MET A 88 -11.81 -2.47 -1.90
C MET A 88 -11.61 -3.73 -2.78
N ARG A 89 -10.90 -3.61 -3.91
CA ARG A 89 -10.59 -4.75 -4.79
C ARG A 89 -9.53 -5.68 -4.19
N LEU A 90 -8.51 -5.12 -3.53
CA LEU A 90 -7.50 -5.91 -2.81
C LEU A 90 -8.11 -6.67 -1.63
N GLY A 91 -9.08 -6.09 -0.92
CA GLY A 91 -9.83 -6.73 0.17
C GLY A 91 -10.71 -7.89 -0.31
N LEU A 92 -11.34 -7.73 -1.49
CA LEU A 92 -12.05 -8.83 -2.15
C LEU A 92 -11.08 -9.94 -2.56
N ALA A 93 -9.96 -9.61 -3.19
CA ALA A 93 -8.94 -10.60 -3.58
C ALA A 93 -8.39 -11.36 -2.36
N LEU A 94 -8.11 -10.66 -1.25
CA LEU A 94 -7.70 -11.25 0.02
C LEU A 94 -8.76 -12.20 0.59
N THR A 95 -10.04 -11.88 0.44
CA THR A 95 -11.14 -12.75 0.86
C THR A 95 -11.16 -14.03 0.04
N LEU A 96 -11.11 -13.92 -1.29
CA LEU A 96 -11.11 -15.05 -2.22
C LEU A 96 -9.91 -16.00 -1.98
N VAL A 97 -8.71 -15.45 -1.74
CA VAL A 97 -7.52 -16.27 -1.41
C VAL A 97 -7.71 -16.97 -0.05
N LYS A 98 -8.27 -16.30 0.96
CA LYS A 98 -8.56 -16.90 2.28
C LYS A 98 -9.68 -17.94 2.22
N GLU A 99 -10.62 -17.85 1.28
CA GLU A 99 -11.65 -18.86 1.05
C GLU A 99 -11.05 -20.10 0.38
N HIS A 100 -10.27 -19.92 -0.69
CA HIS A 100 -9.59 -21.01 -1.38
C HIS A 100 -8.69 -21.83 -0.43
N LEU A 101 -8.00 -21.17 0.50
CA LEU A 101 -7.14 -21.83 1.52
C LEU A 101 -7.89 -22.50 2.68
N LYS A 102 -9.22 -22.37 2.76
CA LYS A 102 -10.07 -23.14 3.70
C LYS A 102 -10.73 -24.34 3.04
N GLU A 103 -10.78 -24.35 1.71
CA GLU A 103 -11.41 -25.40 0.89
C GLU A 103 -10.39 -26.40 0.31
N ALA A 104 -9.10 -26.07 0.40
CA ALA A 104 -7.95 -26.92 0.05
C ALA A 104 -7.54 -27.83 1.21
#